data_AF-A0A3Q9IGQ3-F1
#
_entry.id   AF-A0A3Q9IGQ3-F1
#
_cell.length_a   1.000
_cell.length_b   1.000
_cell.length_c   1.000
_cell.angle_alpha   90.00
_cell.angle_beta   90.00
_cell.angle_gamma   90.00
#
_symmetry.space_group_name_H-M   'P 1'
#
loop_
_entity.id
_entity.type
_entity.pdbx_description
1 polymer ?
#
loop_
_entity_poly.entity_id
_entity_poly.type
_entity_poly.pdbx_seq_one_letter_code
_entity_poly.pdbx_strand_id
1 'polypeptide(L)'
;MSPAILAWVLLLGAPVVAVGLHLAARDRLSTERRRAMMWFLGAGIGLVILSAAFGVRFVSLTANIVVLAIAYGAYVLLVLSLSAMRLSSVAKRIVLAAALIPVAFGYFLGTIGALGLRFTVGEFEAQANTTSLAPGLTCVRTEGGGPSGGYTLRVHREWSLPPFLHREVRALGFSKEGEGPASCEALRGRPL
;
A
#
# COMPACT_ATOMS: atom_id res chain seq x y z
N MET A 1 3.79 -6.05 -17.35
CA MET A 1 3.54 -6.96 -16.20
C MET A 1 2.31 -6.46 -15.48
N SER A 2 1.30 -7.30 -15.23
CA SER A 2 0.07 -6.82 -14.57
C SER A 2 0.36 -6.31 -13.15
N PRO A 3 -0.39 -5.31 -12.65
CA PRO A 3 -0.22 -4.80 -11.29
C PRO A 3 -0.32 -5.91 -10.23
N ALA A 4 -1.15 -6.92 -10.46
CA ALA A 4 -1.27 -8.08 -9.59
C ALA A 4 0.04 -8.90 -9.51
N ILE A 5 0.67 -9.19 -10.66
CA ILE A 5 1.96 -9.90 -10.69
C ILE A 5 3.04 -9.05 -10.02
N LEU A 6 3.05 -7.75 -10.28
CA LEU A 6 4.00 -6.83 -9.66
C LEU A 6 3.85 -6.82 -8.14
N ALA A 7 2.63 -6.69 -7.63
CA ALA A 7 2.35 -6.72 -6.21
C ALA A 7 2.82 -8.03 -5.58
N TRP A 8 2.54 -9.15 -6.23
CA TRP A 8 2.97 -10.46 -5.77
C TRP A 8 4.49 -10.59 -5.69
N VAL A 9 5.20 -10.27 -6.78
CA VAL A 9 6.66 -10.32 -6.83
C VAL A 9 7.29 -9.41 -5.78
N LEU A 10 6.80 -8.17 -5.65
CA LEU A 10 7.38 -7.19 -4.74
C LEU A 10 7.07 -7.49 -3.27
N LEU A 11 5.85 -7.92 -2.94
CA LEU A 11 5.48 -8.24 -1.56
C LEU A 11 6.17 -9.51 -1.06
N LEU A 12 6.41 -10.51 -1.92
CA LEU A 12 7.18 -11.70 -1.57
C LEU A 12 8.69 -11.46 -1.56
N GLY A 13 9.18 -10.65 -2.50
CA GLY A 13 10.59 -10.32 -2.61
C GLY A 13 11.07 -9.40 -1.50
N ALA A 14 10.25 -8.46 -1.04
CA ALA A 14 10.64 -7.45 -0.06
C ALA A 14 11.19 -8.03 1.26
N PRO A 15 10.57 -9.04 1.91
CA PRO A 15 11.14 -9.70 3.08
C PRO A 15 12.49 -10.37 2.80
N VAL A 16 12.63 -11.05 1.66
CA VAL A 16 13.88 -11.74 1.29
C VAL A 16 15.02 -10.73 1.10
N VAL A 17 14.74 -9.64 0.39
CA VAL A 17 15.69 -8.54 0.19
C VAL A 17 16.04 -7.87 1.52
N ALA A 18 15.06 -7.63 2.39
CA ALA A 18 15.28 -7.05 3.71
C ALA A 18 16.15 -7.93 4.61
N VAL A 19 15.95 -9.25 4.57
CA VAL A 19 16.82 -10.22 5.27
C VAL A 19 18.24 -10.17 4.72
N GLY A 20 18.41 -10.20 3.40
CA GLY A 20 19.73 -10.10 2.75
C GLY A 20 20.46 -8.81 3.13
N LEU A 21 19.77 -7.66 3.10
CA LEU A 21 20.29 -6.37 3.54
C LEU A 21 20.67 -6.38 5.03
N HIS A 22 19.82 -6.95 5.89
CA HIS A 22 20.11 -7.06 7.31
C HIS A 22 21.39 -7.86 7.56
N LEU A 23 21.52 -9.02 6.93
CA LEU A 23 22.69 -9.89 7.07
C LEU A 23 23.97 -9.20 6.57
N ALA A 24 23.91 -8.54 5.41
CA ALA A 24 25.05 -7.83 4.84
C ALA A 24 25.50 -6.63 5.71
N ALA A 25 24.55 -5.98 6.40
CA ALA A 25 24.80 -4.80 7.21
C ALA A 25 25.11 -5.13 8.69
N ARG A 26 24.79 -6.35 9.15
CA ARG A 26 24.84 -6.72 10.57
C ARG A 26 26.23 -6.54 11.18
N ASP A 27 27.28 -6.95 10.48
CA ASP A 27 28.64 -6.94 11.02
C ASP A 27 29.44 -5.69 10.61
N ARG A 28 28.88 -4.88 9.69
CA ARG A 28 29.55 -3.69 9.13
C ARG A 28 29.13 -2.37 9.77
N LEU A 29 27.97 -2.32 10.42
CA LEU A 29 27.43 -1.10 11.00
C LEU A 29 27.77 -0.97 12.49
N SER A 30 28.33 0.17 12.88
CA SER A 30 28.47 0.54 14.29
C SER A 30 27.11 0.70 14.97
N THR A 31 27.09 0.59 16.31
CA THR A 31 25.87 0.72 17.12
C THR A 31 25.13 2.03 16.86
N GLU A 32 25.85 3.14 16.73
CA GLU A 32 25.25 4.46 16.44
C GLU A 32 24.61 4.49 15.05
N ARG A 33 25.31 4.02 14.01
CA ARG A 33 24.76 3.96 12.65
C ARG A 33 23.54 3.05 12.58
N ARG A 34 23.54 1.93 13.31
CA ARG A 34 22.38 1.05 13.41
C ARG A 34 21.19 1.76 14.05
N ARG A 35 21.39 2.53 15.13
CA ARG A 35 20.32 3.33 15.75
C ARG A 35 19.77 4.39 14.79
N ALA A 36 20.66 5.12 14.11
CA ALA A 36 20.25 6.10 13.11
C ALA A 36 19.43 5.47 11.98
N MET A 37 19.87 4.31 11.47
CA MET A 37 19.13 3.53 10.48
C MET A 37 17.75 3.12 11.00
N MET A 38 17.63 2.61 12.23
CA MET A 38 16.35 2.24 12.82
C MET A 38 15.40 3.43 12.95
N TRP A 39 15.90 4.59 13.40
CA TRP A 39 15.10 5.82 13.46
C TRP A 39 14.64 6.26 12.08
N PHE A 40 15.52 6.21 11.08
CA PHE A 40 15.17 6.56 9.71
C PHE A 40 14.11 5.62 9.13
N LEU A 41 14.26 4.31 9.31
CA LEU A 41 13.28 3.30 8.88
C LEU A 41 11.94 3.52 9.60
N GLY A 42 11.97 3.71 10.92
CA GLY A 42 10.78 3.98 11.72
C GLY A 42 10.05 5.25 11.30
N ALA A 43 10.77 6.34 11.05
CA ALA A 43 10.22 7.60 10.56
C ALA A 43 9.60 7.44 9.16
N GLY A 44 10.27 6.73 8.25
CA GLY A 44 9.76 6.45 6.91
C GLY A 44 8.47 5.63 6.93
N ILE A 45 8.41 4.57 7.74
CA ILE A 45 7.20 3.75 7.92
C ILE A 45 6.08 4.60 8.54
N GLY A 46 6.40 5.39 9.58
CA GLY A 46 5.46 6.30 10.22
C GLY A 46 4.86 7.30 9.24
N LEU A 47 5.69 7.87 8.36
CA LEU A 47 5.24 8.79 7.30
C LEU A 47 4.30 8.10 6.31
N VAL A 48 4.59 6.86 5.90
CA VAL A 48 3.71 6.10 4.99
C VAL A 48 2.36 5.82 5.67
N ILE A 49 2.35 5.39 6.93
CA ILE A 49 1.13 5.14 7.70
C ILE A 49 0.31 6.43 7.84
N LEU A 50 0.96 7.53 8.22
CA LEU A 50 0.31 8.83 8.36
C LEU A 50 -0.28 9.31 7.04
N SER A 51 0.47 9.17 5.94
CA SER A 51 0.01 9.52 4.58
C SER A 51 -1.23 8.72 4.19
N ALA A 52 -1.23 7.41 4.47
CA ALA A 52 -2.37 6.54 4.23
C ALA A 52 -3.59 6.95 5.08
N ALA A 53 -3.40 7.29 6.35
CA ALA A 53 -4.46 7.75 7.24
C ALA A 53 -5.11 9.06 6.77
N PHE A 54 -4.34 9.94 6.12
CA PHE A 54 -4.85 11.18 5.50
C PHE A 54 -5.38 11.00 4.06
N GLY A 55 -5.44 9.77 3.56
CA GLY A 55 -5.96 9.47 2.22
C GLY A 55 -5.03 9.92 1.08
N VAL A 56 -3.73 10.09 1.36
CA VAL A 56 -2.70 10.39 0.35
C VAL A 56 -2.36 9.11 -0.40
N ARG A 57 -2.48 9.15 -1.72
CA ARG A 57 -2.21 8.01 -2.59
C ARG A 57 -1.80 8.46 -3.99
N PHE A 58 -1.07 7.61 -4.68
CA PHE A 58 -0.76 7.83 -6.09
C PHE A 58 -1.98 7.49 -6.95
N VAL A 59 -2.15 8.18 -8.08
CA VAL A 59 -3.14 7.73 -9.10
C VAL A 59 -2.67 6.44 -9.77
N SER A 60 -1.35 6.30 -9.96
CA SER A 60 -0.76 5.05 -10.45
C SER A 60 -0.83 3.96 -9.39
N LEU A 61 -1.60 2.90 -9.67
CA LEU A 61 -1.65 1.69 -8.85
C LEU A 61 -0.25 1.09 -8.66
N THR A 62 0.57 1.08 -9.72
CA THR A 62 1.97 0.63 -9.70
C THR A 62 2.80 1.39 -8.67
N ALA A 63 2.67 2.72 -8.60
CA ALA A 63 3.40 3.52 -7.62
C ALA A 63 2.99 3.20 -6.18
N ASN A 64 1.69 3.03 -5.92
CA ASN A 64 1.21 2.60 -4.60
C ASN A 64 1.77 1.23 -4.20
N ILE A 65 1.79 0.27 -5.13
CA ILE A 65 2.34 -1.08 -4.90
C ILE A 65 3.83 -1.00 -4.55
N VAL A 66 4.61 -0.24 -5.32
CA VAL A 66 6.05 -0.07 -5.08
C VAL A 66 6.31 0.55 -3.71
N VAL A 67 5.59 1.62 -3.35
CA VAL A 67 5.74 2.28 -2.04
C VAL A 67 5.37 1.33 -0.90
N LEU A 68 4.31 0.54 -1.06
CA LEU A 68 3.91 -0.46 -0.07
C LEU A 68 4.98 -1.53 0.11
N ALA A 69 5.57 -2.03 -0.99
CA ALA A 69 6.65 -3.02 -0.93
C ALA A 69 7.92 -2.47 -0.27
N ILE A 70 8.29 -1.21 -0.55
CA ILE A 70 9.41 -0.53 0.12
C ILE A 70 9.14 -0.39 1.61
N ALA A 71 7.93 0.08 1.99
CA ALA A 71 7.55 0.22 3.39
C ALA A 71 7.55 -1.13 4.12
N TYR A 72 7.08 -2.19 3.47
CA TYR A 72 7.08 -3.54 4.00
C TYR A 72 8.50 -4.09 4.20
N GLY A 73 9.38 -3.93 3.21
CA GLY A 73 10.79 -4.29 3.33
C GLY A 73 11.51 -3.51 4.43
N ALA A 74 11.25 -2.19 4.52
CA ALA A 74 11.76 -1.34 5.60
C ALA A 74 11.30 -1.81 6.98
N TYR A 75 10.02 -2.22 7.10
CA TYR A 75 9.47 -2.77 8.34
C TYR A 75 10.18 -4.07 8.72
N VAL A 76 10.33 -5.02 7.80
CA VAL A 76 11.05 -6.29 8.07
C VAL A 76 12.49 -6.00 8.51
N LEU A 77 13.19 -5.09 7.83
CA LEU A 77 14.55 -4.70 8.19
C LEU A 77 14.63 -4.06 9.59
N LEU A 78 13.64 -3.23 9.95
CA LEU A 78 13.51 -2.65 11.29
C LEU A 78 13.33 -3.74 12.35
N VAL A 79 12.41 -4.69 12.14
CA VAL A 79 12.16 -5.81 13.06
C VAL A 79 13.42 -6.65 13.29
N LEU A 80 14.12 -7.00 12.22
CA LEU A 80 15.39 -7.75 12.31
C LEU A 80 16.47 -6.93 13.03
N SER A 81 16.54 -5.63 12.79
CA SER A 81 17.50 -4.73 13.46
C SER A 81 17.22 -4.58 14.96
N LEU A 82 15.95 -4.56 15.37
CA LEU A 82 15.55 -4.58 16.78
C LEU A 82 16.02 -5.86 17.48
N SER A 83 15.99 -6.99 16.76
CA SER A 83 16.48 -8.27 17.28
C SER A 83 17.97 -8.26 17.62
N ALA A 84 18.75 -7.40 16.97
CA ALA A 84 20.19 -7.30 17.17
C ALA A 84 20.57 -6.34 18.33
N MET A 85 19.59 -5.69 18.97
CA MET A 85 19.84 -4.86 20.16
C MET A 85 20.06 -5.70 21.42
N ARG A 86 20.81 -5.16 22.37
CA ARG A 86 21.00 -5.73 23.71
C ARG A 86 19.73 -5.52 24.56
N LEU A 87 18.70 -6.31 24.28
CA LEU A 87 17.49 -6.45 25.11
C LEU A 87 17.61 -7.70 25.98
N SER A 88 16.84 -7.77 27.06
CA SER A 88 16.65 -9.03 27.79
C SER A 88 16.06 -10.10 26.86
N SER A 89 16.42 -11.37 27.06
CA SER A 89 15.96 -12.47 26.21
C SER A 89 14.42 -12.54 26.12
N VAL A 90 13.72 -12.20 27.20
CA VAL A 90 12.25 -12.16 27.25
C VAL A 90 11.71 -10.99 26.44
N ALA A 91 12.21 -9.77 26.66
CA ALA A 91 11.75 -8.58 25.92
C ALA A 91 12.00 -8.73 24.41
N LYS A 92 13.16 -9.29 24.03
CA LYS A 92 13.49 -9.58 22.63
C LYS A 92 12.49 -10.54 21.99
N ARG A 93 12.11 -11.62 22.68
CA ARG A 93 11.12 -12.59 22.18
C ARG A 93 9.74 -11.96 22.00
N ILE A 94 9.30 -11.15 22.97
CA ILE A 94 8.00 -10.47 22.90
C ILE A 94 7.97 -9.47 21.74
N VAL A 95 8.99 -8.62 21.61
CA VAL A 95 9.10 -7.64 20.52
C VAL A 95 9.14 -8.33 19.17
N LEU A 96 9.93 -9.41 19.03
CA LEU A 96 9.98 -10.19 17.80
C LEU A 96 8.64 -10.85 17.47
N ALA A 97 7.98 -11.47 18.45
CA ALA A 97 6.70 -12.13 18.22
C ALA A 97 5.64 -11.12 17.76
N ALA A 98 5.51 -10.00 18.48
CA ALA A 98 4.57 -8.94 18.14
C ALA A 98 4.84 -8.34 16.76
N ALA A 99 6.11 -8.18 16.39
CA ALA A 99 6.50 -7.57 15.13
C ALA A 99 6.52 -8.56 13.94
N LEU A 100 6.64 -9.86 14.19
CA LEU A 100 6.55 -10.89 13.15
C LEU A 100 5.11 -11.20 12.76
N ILE A 101 4.12 -10.95 13.64
CA ILE A 101 2.70 -11.19 13.32
C ILE A 101 2.27 -10.40 12.07
N PRO A 102 2.50 -9.07 11.95
CA PRO A 102 2.19 -8.34 10.73
C PRO A 102 2.94 -8.83 9.49
N VAL A 103 4.18 -9.31 9.66
CA VAL A 103 4.96 -9.88 8.55
C VAL A 103 4.31 -11.17 8.06
N ALA A 104 4.03 -12.11 8.96
CA ALA A 104 3.41 -13.39 8.61
C ALA A 104 2.01 -13.18 8.01
N PHE A 105 1.22 -12.28 8.59
CA PHE A 105 -0.12 -11.95 8.08
C PHE A 105 -0.04 -11.28 6.70
N GLY A 106 0.88 -10.33 6.51
CA GLY A 106 1.11 -9.69 5.21
C GLY A 106 1.57 -10.69 4.15
N TYR A 107 2.46 -11.62 4.50
CA TYR A 107 2.92 -12.68 3.60
C TYR A 107 1.80 -13.67 3.26
N PHE A 108 1.01 -14.07 4.26
CA PHE A 108 -0.15 -14.94 4.08
C PHE A 108 -1.21 -14.30 3.16
N LEU A 109 -1.57 -13.04 3.41
CA LEU A 109 -2.48 -12.28 2.54
C LEU A 109 -1.90 -12.09 1.14
N GLY A 110 -0.60 -11.81 1.03
CA GLY A 110 0.09 -11.64 -0.25
C GLY A 110 0.20 -12.94 -1.05
N THR A 111 0.26 -14.10 -0.40
CA THR A 111 0.31 -15.41 -1.06
C THR A 111 -1.09 -15.97 -1.30
N ILE A 112 -1.77 -16.37 -0.24
CA ILE A 112 -3.08 -17.04 -0.30
C ILE A 112 -4.16 -16.06 -0.73
N GLY A 113 -4.14 -14.81 -0.24
CA GLY A 113 -5.11 -13.80 -0.65
C GLY A 113 -4.97 -13.43 -2.13
N ALA A 114 -3.74 -13.29 -2.64
CA ALA A 114 -3.52 -13.02 -4.06
C ALA A 114 -3.89 -14.22 -4.96
N LEU A 115 -3.58 -15.45 -4.53
CA LEU A 115 -4.03 -16.67 -5.20
C LEU A 115 -5.56 -16.73 -5.23
N GLY A 116 -6.21 -16.52 -4.08
CA GLY A 116 -7.67 -16.45 -3.97
C GLY A 116 -8.26 -15.42 -4.92
N LEU A 117 -7.76 -14.17 -4.90
CA LEU A 117 -8.21 -13.11 -5.80
C LEU A 117 -7.99 -13.44 -7.28
N ARG A 118 -6.90 -14.11 -7.65
CA ARG A 118 -6.69 -14.58 -9.03
C ARG A 118 -7.67 -15.68 -9.42
N PHE A 119 -7.99 -16.59 -8.51
CA PHE A 119 -8.94 -17.66 -8.78
C PHE A 119 -10.38 -17.17 -8.83
N THR A 120 -10.76 -16.19 -8.01
CA THR A 120 -12.14 -15.70 -7.91
C THR A 120 -12.42 -14.47 -8.78
N VAL A 121 -11.41 -13.64 -9.06
CA VAL A 121 -11.57 -12.33 -9.73
C VAL A 121 -10.58 -12.14 -10.89
N GLY A 122 -9.77 -13.15 -11.24
CA GLY A 122 -8.65 -13.01 -12.18
C GLY A 122 -9.01 -12.55 -13.59
N GLU A 123 -10.26 -12.69 -14.01
CA GLU A 123 -10.77 -12.20 -15.30
C GLU A 123 -11.43 -10.81 -15.20
N PHE A 124 -11.68 -10.30 -14.00
CA PHE A 124 -12.27 -8.99 -13.75
C PHE A 124 -11.21 -8.01 -13.24
N GLU A 125 -10.12 -7.82 -14.00
CA GLU A 125 -9.32 -6.60 -13.85
C GLU A 125 -10.26 -5.42 -14.12
N ALA A 126 -10.87 -4.88 -13.07
CA ALA A 126 -11.80 -3.76 -13.15
C ALA A 126 -11.09 -2.63 -13.88
N GLN A 127 -11.49 -2.38 -15.13
CA GLN A 127 -10.98 -1.28 -15.92
C GLN A 127 -11.31 0.00 -15.16
N ALA A 128 -10.30 0.54 -14.49
CA ALA A 128 -10.42 1.81 -13.80
C ALA A 128 -10.50 2.90 -14.86
N ASN A 129 -11.72 3.29 -15.23
CA ASN A 129 -11.93 4.42 -16.12
C ASN A 129 -11.63 5.71 -15.35
N THR A 130 -10.52 6.34 -15.72
CA THR A 130 -10.09 7.63 -15.17
C THR A 130 -10.65 8.76 -16.02
N THR A 131 -11.21 9.77 -15.37
CA THR A 131 -11.83 10.91 -16.05
C THR A 131 -11.42 12.20 -15.36
N SER A 132 -10.89 13.16 -16.10
CA SER A 132 -10.63 14.50 -15.56
C SER A 132 -11.95 15.25 -15.42
N LEU A 133 -12.25 15.73 -14.21
CA LEU A 133 -13.45 16.50 -13.92
C LEU A 133 -13.21 18.01 -14.07
N ALA A 134 -12.03 18.46 -13.65
CA ALA A 134 -11.56 19.84 -13.70
C ALA A 134 -10.03 19.86 -13.52
N PRO A 135 -9.34 21.00 -13.72
CA PRO A 135 -7.91 21.11 -13.43
C PRO A 135 -7.58 20.65 -12.00
N GLY A 136 -6.68 19.67 -11.87
CA GLY A 136 -6.30 19.07 -10.59
C GLY A 136 -7.37 18.20 -9.92
N LEU A 137 -8.46 17.84 -10.60
CA LEU A 137 -9.49 16.92 -10.10
C LEU A 137 -9.68 15.75 -11.06
N THR A 138 -9.37 14.54 -10.58
CA THR A 138 -9.51 13.29 -11.32
C THR A 138 -10.51 12.39 -10.62
N CYS A 139 -11.42 11.79 -11.37
CA CYS A 139 -12.32 10.75 -10.86
C CYS A 139 -11.93 9.39 -11.42
N VAL A 140 -12.03 8.37 -10.58
CA VAL A 140 -11.78 6.97 -10.93
C VAL A 140 -13.04 6.19 -10.62
N ARG A 141 -13.61 5.52 -11.64
CA ARG A 141 -14.67 4.52 -11.44
C ARG A 141 -14.01 3.15 -11.30
N THR A 142 -14.29 2.46 -10.22
CA THR A 142 -13.91 1.05 -10.03
C THR A 142 -15.19 0.23 -9.97
N GLU A 143 -15.36 -0.67 -10.93
CA GLU A 143 -16.44 -1.66 -10.90
C GLU A 143 -16.20 -2.70 -9.81
N GLY A 144 -17.25 -3.09 -9.12
CA GLY A 144 -17.23 -4.16 -8.12
C GLY A 144 -17.48 -5.50 -8.80
N GLY A 145 -16.60 -6.47 -8.59
CA GLY A 145 -16.71 -7.82 -9.17
C GLY A 145 -17.78 -8.73 -8.55
N GLY A 146 -18.82 -8.15 -7.94
CA GLY A 146 -19.92 -8.90 -7.32
C GLY A 146 -21.10 -9.10 -8.28
N PRO A 147 -21.95 -10.11 -8.07
CA PRO A 147 -23.11 -10.40 -8.93
C PRO A 147 -24.16 -9.27 -8.95
N SER A 148 -24.08 -8.32 -8.02
CA SER A 148 -24.96 -7.14 -7.98
C SER A 148 -24.54 -5.99 -8.90
N GLY A 149 -23.37 -6.07 -9.55
CA GLY A 149 -22.87 -5.01 -10.44
C GLY A 149 -22.61 -3.67 -9.73
N GLY A 150 -22.25 -3.71 -8.44
CA GLY A 150 -21.94 -2.50 -7.67
C GLY A 150 -20.70 -1.78 -8.22
N TYR A 151 -20.54 -0.50 -7.91
CA TYR A 151 -19.38 0.28 -8.34
C TYR A 151 -19.04 1.38 -7.34
N THR A 152 -17.80 1.88 -7.41
CA THR A 152 -17.34 3.01 -6.60
C THR A 152 -16.81 4.12 -7.49
N LEU A 153 -17.15 5.37 -7.18
CA LEU A 153 -16.58 6.57 -7.78
C LEU A 153 -15.69 7.23 -6.73
N ARG A 154 -14.40 7.37 -7.02
CA ARG A 154 -13.44 8.04 -6.13
C ARG A 154 -12.94 9.30 -6.79
N VAL A 155 -13.07 10.43 -6.11
CA VAL A 155 -12.60 11.73 -6.58
C VAL A 155 -11.32 12.08 -5.86
N HIS A 156 -10.32 12.45 -6.66
CA HIS A 156 -8.96 12.70 -6.27
C HIS A 156 -8.59 14.14 -6.63
N ARG A 157 -8.05 14.87 -5.67
CA ARG A 157 -7.46 16.19 -5.90
C ARG A 157 -5.95 16.07 -5.98
N GLU A 158 -5.38 16.52 -7.09
CA GLU A 158 -3.95 16.64 -7.30
C GLU A 158 -3.35 17.68 -6.34
N TRP A 159 -2.17 17.39 -5.81
CA TRP A 159 -1.41 18.34 -5.01
C TRP A 159 -0.70 19.35 -5.92
N SER A 160 -0.66 20.62 -5.50
CA SER A 160 -0.05 21.69 -6.29
C SER A 160 1.47 21.59 -6.44
N LEU A 161 2.15 20.90 -5.51
CA LEU A 161 3.61 20.78 -5.49
C LEU A 161 4.09 19.49 -6.19
N PRO A 162 3.75 18.29 -5.71
CA PRO A 162 3.98 17.05 -6.46
C PRO A 162 2.73 16.66 -7.29
N PRO A 163 2.72 16.88 -8.62
CA PRO A 163 1.55 16.62 -9.49
C PRO A 163 1.19 15.12 -9.62
N PHE A 164 2.04 14.24 -9.12
CA PHE A 164 1.80 12.79 -9.09
C PHE A 164 1.12 12.30 -7.80
N LEU A 165 1.02 13.15 -6.77
CA LEU A 165 0.31 12.84 -5.54
C LEU A 165 -1.11 13.37 -5.62
N HIS A 166 -2.05 12.52 -5.24
CA HIS A 166 -3.44 12.91 -5.15
C HIS A 166 -3.99 12.55 -3.78
N ARG A 167 -4.88 13.41 -3.29
CA ARG A 167 -5.65 13.18 -2.06
C ARG A 167 -7.05 12.72 -2.45
N GLU A 168 -7.53 11.62 -1.87
CA GLU A 168 -8.96 11.31 -1.92
C GLU A 168 -9.73 12.44 -1.23
N VAL A 169 -10.59 13.12 -1.97
CA VAL A 169 -11.47 14.15 -1.40
C VAL A 169 -12.88 13.60 -1.19
N ARG A 170 -13.30 12.62 -1.99
CA ARG A 170 -14.62 12.02 -1.90
C ARG A 170 -14.64 10.59 -2.44
N ALA A 171 -15.39 9.71 -1.78
CA ALA A 171 -15.68 8.37 -2.26
C ALA A 171 -17.19 8.14 -2.21
N LEU A 172 -17.76 7.68 -3.31
CA LEU A 172 -19.18 7.34 -3.45
C LEU A 172 -19.28 5.87 -3.83
N GLY A 173 -19.90 5.06 -2.97
CA GLY A 173 -20.12 3.64 -3.22
C GLY A 173 -21.58 3.35 -3.53
N PHE A 174 -21.82 2.54 -4.55
CA PHE A 174 -23.15 2.12 -5.00
C PHE A 174 -23.18 0.59 -5.06
N SER A 175 -24.23 0.00 -4.50
CA SER A 175 -24.35 -1.46 -4.38
C SER A 175 -24.88 -2.10 -5.65
N LYS A 176 -25.61 -1.32 -6.47
CA LYS A 176 -26.20 -1.71 -7.74
C LYS A 176 -26.02 -0.63 -8.79
N GLU A 177 -25.96 -1.05 -10.05
CA GLU A 177 -26.00 -0.12 -11.18
C GLU A 177 -27.32 0.67 -11.18
N GLY A 178 -27.25 1.99 -11.41
CA GLY A 178 -28.41 2.89 -11.39
C GLY A 178 -28.74 3.57 -10.05
N GLU A 179 -28.12 3.18 -8.93
CA GLU A 179 -28.33 3.87 -7.63
C GLU A 179 -27.70 5.28 -7.56
N GLY A 180 -26.85 5.61 -8.52
CA GLY A 180 -26.01 6.80 -8.49
C GLY A 180 -25.62 7.31 -9.86
N PRO A 181 -24.70 8.29 -9.92
CA PRO A 181 -24.15 8.77 -11.17
C PRO A 181 -23.51 7.61 -11.93
N ALA A 182 -24.01 7.33 -13.14
CA ALA A 182 -23.56 6.20 -13.93
C ALA A 182 -22.07 6.26 -14.30
N SER A 183 -21.44 7.44 -14.23
CA SER A 183 -20.02 7.61 -14.56
C SER A 183 -19.39 8.78 -13.81
N CYS A 184 -18.07 8.84 -13.82
CA CYS A 184 -17.32 10.01 -13.38
C CYS A 184 -17.73 11.28 -14.15
N GLU A 185 -18.04 11.16 -15.45
CA GLU A 185 -18.47 12.28 -16.29
C GLU A 185 -19.72 12.99 -15.72
N ALA A 186 -20.65 12.23 -15.14
CA ALA A 186 -21.87 12.76 -14.53
C ALA A 186 -21.62 13.61 -13.26
N LEU A 187 -20.40 13.59 -12.71
CA LEU A 187 -19.97 14.44 -11.61
C LEU A 187 -19.38 15.77 -12.08
N ARG A 188 -19.14 15.96 -13.39
CA ARG A 188 -18.56 17.20 -13.92
C ARG A 188 -19.49 18.39 -13.65
N GLY A 189 -18.93 19.48 -13.11
CA GLY A 189 -19.68 20.71 -12.80
C GLY A 189 -20.57 20.65 -11.55
N ARG A 190 -20.60 19.53 -10.82
CA ARG A 190 -21.32 19.43 -9.54
C ARG A 190 -20.44 19.91 -8.37
N PRO A 191 -21.03 20.45 -7.29
CA PRO A 191 -20.30 20.74 -6.06
C PRO A 191 -19.79 19.42 -5.44
N LEU A 192 -18.47 19.32 -5.30
CA LEU A 192 -17.74 18.13 -4.84
C LEU A 192 -17.34 18.24 -3.38
#